data_AF-A0A1H9Q4P1-F1
#
_entry.id   AF-A0A1H9Q4P1-F1
#
_cell.length_a   1.000
_cell.length_b   1.000
_cell.length_c   1.000
_cell.angle_alpha   90.00
_cell.angle_beta   90.00
_cell.angle_gamma   90.00
#
_symmetry.space_group_name_H-M   'P 1'
#
loop_
_entity.id
_entity.type
_entity.pdbx_description
1 polymer ?
#
loop_
_entity_poly.entity_id
_entity_poly.type
_entity_poly.pdbx_seq_one_letter_code
_entity_poly.pdbx_strand_id
1 'polypeptide(L)'
;MTTTADTDLSTLDLSDVDGLTVLAEARFPGAGPSRQPAPLPGFVSSSFAPLIAQAADDCMSQVHGSAPVPAERGDRTAVVVVSTRGDLGTATAVAAAIEAGKRMPPILFFQSVANSAAGRVAVTWGLRGPVVCTSPVDDPVADALAVADLLLADEAADEVLVVLVEQGAEAAAALLLARPGRTTDQTRRRTDQRSTQ
;
A
#
# COMPACT_ATOMS: atom_id res chain seq x y z
N MET A 1 -10.21 -22.61 -20.18
CA MET A 1 -10.11 -22.41 -18.73
C MET A 1 -8.64 -22.20 -18.46
N THR A 2 -8.18 -20.96 -18.63
CA THR A 2 -6.77 -20.60 -18.63
C THR A 2 -6.37 -20.35 -17.18
N THR A 3 -5.44 -21.14 -16.65
CA THR A 3 -4.84 -20.93 -15.34
C THR A 3 -4.12 -19.60 -15.35
N THR A 4 -4.72 -18.57 -14.74
CA THR A 4 -4.03 -17.31 -14.44
C THR A 4 -2.90 -17.66 -13.48
N ALA A 5 -1.66 -17.46 -13.91
CA ALA A 5 -0.49 -17.66 -13.08
C ALA A 5 -0.67 -16.86 -11.78
N ASP A 6 -0.55 -17.54 -10.65
CA ASP A 6 -0.47 -16.87 -9.36
C ASP A 6 0.86 -16.11 -9.38
N THR A 7 0.81 -14.79 -9.55
CA THR A 7 2.00 -13.95 -9.52
C THR A 7 2.60 -14.07 -8.13
N ASP A 8 3.72 -14.77 -8.03
CA ASP A 8 4.42 -14.96 -6.77
C ASP A 8 5.07 -13.65 -6.34
N LEU A 9 4.35 -12.91 -5.49
CA LEU A 9 4.80 -11.67 -4.88
C LEU A 9 6.15 -11.80 -4.15
N SER A 10 6.60 -13.03 -3.82
CA SER A 10 7.88 -13.27 -3.14
C SER A 10 9.10 -13.24 -4.07
N THR A 11 8.90 -13.38 -5.39
CA THR A 11 9.98 -13.43 -6.40
C THR A 11 10.09 -12.17 -7.24
N LEU A 12 9.17 -11.23 -7.08
CA LEU A 12 9.18 -9.97 -7.82
C LEU A 12 10.44 -9.18 -7.51
N ASP A 13 11.26 -8.89 -8.53
CA ASP A 13 12.31 -7.89 -8.41
C ASP A 13 11.66 -6.51 -8.47
N LEU A 14 11.62 -5.84 -7.32
CA LEU A 14 11.03 -4.51 -7.16
C LEU A 14 12.12 -3.42 -7.10
N SER A 15 13.38 -3.81 -7.31
CA SER A 15 14.54 -2.99 -6.98
C SER A 15 15.10 -2.17 -8.15
N ASP A 16 14.69 -2.45 -9.39
CA ASP A 16 15.13 -1.71 -10.57
C ASP A 16 13.92 -1.23 -11.38
N VAL A 17 13.59 0.06 -11.20
CA VAL A 17 12.50 0.71 -11.91
C VAL A 17 13.08 1.90 -12.67
N ASP A 18 13.09 1.79 -14.00
CA ASP A 18 13.61 2.84 -14.88
C ASP A 18 13.00 4.21 -14.50
N GLY A 19 13.83 5.12 -13.98
CA GLY A 19 13.43 6.50 -13.67
C GLY A 19 12.74 6.73 -12.33
N LEU A 20 12.60 5.72 -11.46
CA LEU A 20 12.14 5.87 -10.08
C LEU A 20 13.23 5.45 -9.07
N THR A 21 13.19 6.01 -7.87
CA THR A 21 14.07 5.65 -6.75
C THR A 21 13.27 4.95 -5.67
N VAL A 22 13.67 3.72 -5.32
CA VAL A 22 13.12 2.98 -4.18
C VAL A 22 13.76 3.51 -2.89
N LEU A 23 12.95 4.13 -2.04
CA LEU A 23 13.36 4.67 -0.75
C LEU A 23 13.34 3.61 0.36
N ALA A 24 12.37 2.69 0.29
CA ALA A 24 12.26 1.52 1.15
C ALA A 24 11.38 0.46 0.50
N GLU A 25 11.54 -0.76 0.97
CA GLU A 25 10.77 -1.93 0.55
C GLU A 25 10.47 -2.80 1.77
N ALA A 26 9.26 -3.35 1.84
CA ALA A 26 8.92 -4.39 2.80
C ALA A 26 8.05 -5.49 2.18
N ARG A 27 8.13 -6.69 2.75
CA ARG A 27 7.33 -7.85 2.32
C ARG A 27 6.72 -8.58 3.50
N PHE A 28 5.56 -9.15 3.25
CA PHE A 28 4.85 -10.03 4.14
C PHE A 28 4.44 -11.31 3.40
N PRO A 29 4.69 -12.51 3.97
CA PRO A 29 5.58 -12.73 5.11
C PRO A 29 7.02 -12.36 4.75
N GLY A 30 7.76 -11.77 5.71
CA GLY A 30 9.19 -11.51 5.54
C GLY A 30 10.05 -12.78 5.69
N ALA A 31 11.38 -12.63 5.63
CA ALA A 31 12.31 -13.72 5.90
C ALA A 31 12.24 -14.16 7.37
N GLY A 32 11.38 -15.14 7.67
CA GLY A 32 11.13 -15.62 9.02
C GLY A 32 10.03 -16.67 9.06
N PRO A 33 9.72 -17.24 10.23
CA PRO A 33 8.62 -18.18 10.37
C PRO A 33 7.30 -17.51 9.95
N SER A 34 6.47 -18.27 9.22
CA SER A 34 5.14 -17.82 8.79
C SER A 34 4.36 -17.26 9.99
N ARG A 35 3.97 -16.00 9.90
CA ARG A 35 3.14 -15.30 10.89
C ARG A 35 1.84 -14.85 10.25
N GLN A 36 0.80 -14.69 11.05
CA GLN A 36 -0.39 -13.96 10.62
C GLN A 36 -0.14 -12.45 10.71
N PRO A 37 -0.74 -11.63 9.82
CA PRO A 37 -0.66 -10.18 9.95
C PRO A 37 -1.31 -9.74 11.27
N ALA A 38 -0.81 -8.65 11.85
CA ALA A 38 -1.37 -8.13 13.08
C ALA A 38 -2.87 -7.77 12.90
N PRO A 39 -3.75 -8.08 13.88
CA PRO A 39 -5.16 -7.70 13.78
C PRO A 39 -5.31 -6.19 13.62
N LEU A 40 -6.12 -5.77 12.65
CA LEU A 40 -6.36 -4.36 12.35
C LEU A 40 -7.75 -3.94 12.89
N PRO A 41 -7.83 -3.04 13.88
CA PRO A 41 -9.11 -2.60 14.41
C PRO A 41 -10.03 -2.07 13.32
N GLY A 42 -11.27 -2.55 13.31
CA GLY A 42 -12.26 -2.20 12.29
C GLY A 42 -12.17 -3.03 11.01
N PHE A 43 -11.31 -4.07 10.95
CA PHE A 43 -11.22 -5.08 9.88
C PHE A 43 -11.20 -6.48 10.50
N VAL A 44 -12.36 -7.13 10.56
CA VAL A 44 -12.55 -8.33 11.42
C VAL A 44 -12.83 -9.62 10.65
N SER A 45 -13.10 -9.53 9.35
CA SER A 45 -13.58 -10.67 8.55
C SER A 45 -12.56 -11.17 7.54
N SER A 46 -11.47 -10.44 7.31
CA SER A 46 -10.54 -10.70 6.22
C SER A 46 -9.11 -10.28 6.57
N SER A 47 -8.13 -11.03 6.09
CA SER A 47 -6.71 -10.72 6.15
C SER A 47 -6.28 -9.61 5.18
N PHE A 48 -7.11 -9.25 4.19
CA PHE A 48 -6.75 -8.29 3.12
C PHE A 48 -6.23 -6.95 3.67
N ALA A 49 -7.02 -6.27 4.51
CA ALA A 49 -6.62 -5.00 5.10
C ALA A 49 -5.46 -5.12 6.12
N PRO A 50 -5.45 -6.14 7.01
CA PRO A 50 -4.27 -6.45 7.82
C PRO A 50 -2.97 -6.64 7.03
N LEU A 51 -2.99 -7.33 5.89
CA LEU A 51 -1.83 -7.53 5.02
C LEU A 51 -1.32 -6.19 4.45
N ILE A 52 -2.23 -5.37 3.93
CA ILE A 52 -1.91 -4.03 3.42
C ILE A 52 -1.25 -3.18 4.52
N ALA A 53 -1.90 -3.12 5.69
CA ALA A 53 -1.41 -2.31 6.81
C ALA A 53 -0.04 -2.79 7.30
N GLN A 54 0.15 -4.10 7.44
CA GLN A 54 1.42 -4.66 7.92
C GLN A 54 2.57 -4.35 6.95
N ALA A 55 2.39 -4.57 5.65
CA ALA A 55 3.44 -4.28 4.66
C ALA A 55 3.73 -2.76 4.58
N ALA A 56 2.70 -1.92 4.62
CA ALA A 56 2.84 -0.48 4.66
C ALA A 56 3.60 0.00 5.90
N ASP A 57 3.23 -0.50 7.09
CA ASP A 57 3.89 -0.15 8.35
C ASP A 57 5.36 -0.56 8.33
N ASP A 58 5.66 -1.81 7.92
CA ASP A 58 7.03 -2.32 7.84
C ASP A 58 7.88 -1.53 6.83
N CYS A 59 7.29 -1.04 5.73
CA CYS A 59 7.98 -0.21 4.74
C CYS A 59 8.22 1.20 5.25
N MET A 60 7.18 1.88 5.73
CA MET A 60 7.25 3.28 6.16
C MET A 60 8.13 3.45 7.40
N SER A 61 8.13 2.49 8.33
CA SER A 61 9.00 2.53 9.51
C SER A 61 10.48 2.49 9.19
N GLN A 62 10.90 1.95 8.04
CA GLN A 62 12.32 1.95 7.64
C GLN A 62 12.85 3.36 7.35
N VAL A 63 11.99 4.24 6.83
CA VAL A 63 12.37 5.62 6.44
C VAL A 63 12.01 6.63 7.51
N HIS A 64 10.88 6.45 8.18
CA HIS A 64 10.30 7.45 9.07
C HIS A 64 10.38 7.05 10.56
N GLY A 65 10.72 5.79 10.86
CA GLY A 65 10.72 5.24 12.22
C GLY A 65 9.30 4.97 12.74
N SER A 66 8.52 6.02 12.96
CA SER A 66 7.18 5.94 13.54
C SER A 66 6.17 6.87 12.85
N ALA A 67 4.91 6.44 12.84
CA ALA A 67 3.80 7.26 12.39
C ALA A 67 3.37 8.32 13.44
N PRO A 68 2.75 9.44 13.03
CA PRO A 68 2.60 9.90 11.65
C PRO A 68 3.86 10.59 11.11
N VAL A 69 4.00 10.68 9.79
CA VAL A 69 5.08 11.46 9.17
C VAL A 69 4.83 12.97 9.33
N PRO A 70 5.86 13.84 9.22
CA PRO A 70 5.66 15.29 9.22
C PRO A 70 4.67 15.73 8.13
N ALA A 71 3.77 16.66 8.47
CA ALA A 71 2.67 17.09 7.60
C ALA A 71 3.14 17.52 6.20
N GLU A 72 4.23 18.29 6.10
CA GLU A 72 4.77 18.74 4.81
C GLU A 72 5.12 17.58 3.85
N ARG A 73 5.55 16.43 4.40
CA ARG A 73 5.84 15.23 3.63
C ARG A 73 4.57 14.41 3.40
N GLY A 74 3.77 14.20 4.46
CA GLY A 74 2.52 13.44 4.39
C GLY A 74 1.50 14.03 3.40
N ASP A 75 1.42 15.36 3.31
CA ASP A 75 0.58 16.09 2.35
C ASP A 75 0.97 15.81 0.89
N ARG A 76 2.17 15.26 0.68
CA ARG A 76 2.80 15.00 -0.61
C ARG A 76 3.13 13.52 -0.82
N THR A 77 2.63 12.62 0.03
CA THR A 77 2.78 11.18 -0.14
C THR A 77 1.46 10.57 -0.59
N ALA A 78 1.45 9.95 -1.78
CA ALA A 78 0.32 9.18 -2.28
C ALA A 78 0.33 7.75 -1.74
N VAL A 79 -0.84 7.10 -1.76
CA VAL A 79 -1.00 5.68 -1.46
C VAL A 79 -1.62 4.98 -2.67
N VAL A 80 -0.98 3.93 -3.16
CA VAL A 80 -1.45 3.08 -4.24
C VAL A 80 -1.57 1.66 -3.71
N VAL A 81 -2.76 1.07 -3.79
CA VAL A 81 -2.97 -0.35 -3.46
C VAL A 81 -3.33 -1.13 -4.71
N VAL A 82 -2.61 -2.19 -5.00
CA VAL A 82 -2.81 -3.02 -6.19
C VAL A 82 -3.18 -4.44 -5.76
N SER A 83 -4.30 -4.92 -6.27
CA SER A 83 -4.72 -6.31 -6.07
C SER A 83 -5.54 -6.81 -7.25
N THR A 84 -5.10 -7.92 -7.83
CA THR A 84 -5.74 -8.63 -8.93
C THR A 84 -7.12 -9.16 -8.52
N ARG A 85 -7.27 -9.60 -7.27
CA ARG A 85 -8.51 -10.26 -6.79
C ARG A 85 -9.26 -9.50 -5.71
N GLY A 86 -8.63 -8.51 -5.08
CA GLY A 86 -9.22 -7.74 -3.99
C GLY A 86 -9.50 -8.57 -2.74
N ASP A 87 -10.47 -8.14 -1.93
CA ASP A 87 -10.85 -8.77 -0.67
C ASP A 87 -11.79 -9.99 -0.88
N LEU A 88 -11.19 -11.11 -1.29
CA LEU A 88 -11.89 -12.38 -1.46
C LEU A 88 -12.46 -12.93 -0.15
N GLY A 89 -11.80 -12.66 0.98
CA GLY A 89 -12.27 -13.09 2.30
C GLY A 89 -13.62 -12.47 2.65
N THR A 90 -13.73 -11.15 2.52
CA THR A 90 -14.99 -10.43 2.74
C THR A 90 -16.03 -10.81 1.69
N ALA A 91 -15.64 -10.95 0.42
CA ALA A 91 -16.57 -11.38 -0.64
C ALA A 91 -17.18 -12.77 -0.35
N THR A 92 -16.35 -13.73 0.09
CA THR A 92 -16.80 -15.08 0.46
C THR A 92 -17.72 -15.05 1.68
N ALA A 93 -17.38 -14.27 2.70
CA ALA A 93 -18.21 -14.12 3.89
C ALA A 93 -19.59 -13.52 3.57
N VAL A 94 -19.64 -12.51 2.69
CA VAL A 94 -20.89 -11.92 2.20
C VAL A 94 -21.72 -12.95 1.44
N ALA A 95 -21.11 -13.69 0.51
CA ALA A 95 -21.81 -14.71 -0.27
C ALA A 95 -22.42 -15.80 0.62
N ALA A 96 -21.65 -16.35 1.55
CA ALA A 96 -22.12 -17.38 2.49
C ALA A 96 -23.27 -16.88 3.38
N ALA A 97 -23.22 -15.61 3.79
CA ALA A 97 -24.23 -15.05 4.66
C ALA A 97 -25.54 -14.71 3.89
N ILE A 98 -25.46 -14.38 2.60
CA ILE A 98 -26.62 -14.27 1.70
C ILE A 98 -27.28 -15.64 1.52
N GLU A 99 -26.50 -16.68 1.23
CA GLU A 99 -27.00 -18.05 1.07
C GLU A 99 -27.71 -18.55 2.34
N ALA A 100 -27.17 -18.22 3.51
CA ALA A 100 -27.77 -18.54 4.80
C ALA A 100 -28.99 -17.67 5.18
N GLY A 101 -29.42 -16.73 4.33
CA GLY A 101 -30.54 -15.81 4.61
C GLY A 101 -30.29 -14.88 5.80
N LYS A 102 -29.03 -14.64 6.17
CA LYS A 102 -28.66 -13.82 7.33
C LYS A 102 -28.66 -12.34 6.96
N ARG A 103 -28.91 -11.46 7.95
CA ARG A 103 -28.68 -10.02 7.76
C ARG A 103 -27.18 -9.73 7.73
N MET A 104 -26.77 -8.89 6.77
CA MET A 104 -25.38 -8.46 6.66
C MET A 104 -25.06 -7.42 7.74
N PRO A 105 -23.99 -7.60 8.52
CA PRO A 105 -23.45 -6.54 9.36
C PRO A 105 -23.07 -5.32 8.48
N PRO A 106 -23.52 -4.09 8.81
CA PRO A 106 -23.20 -2.90 8.03
C PRO A 106 -21.69 -2.67 7.85
N ILE A 107 -20.87 -3.13 8.80
CA ILE A 107 -19.41 -2.99 8.76
C ILE A 107 -18.77 -3.73 7.58
N LEU A 108 -19.40 -4.79 7.04
CA LEU A 108 -18.87 -5.52 5.90
C LEU A 108 -18.87 -4.68 4.61
N PHE A 109 -19.79 -3.71 4.48
CA PHE A 109 -19.77 -2.77 3.34
C PHE A 109 -18.59 -1.81 3.40
N PHE A 110 -18.16 -1.43 4.60
CA PHE A 110 -17.00 -0.57 4.77
C PHE A 110 -15.71 -1.34 4.52
N GLN A 111 -15.62 -2.58 5.01
CA GLN A 111 -14.41 -3.40 4.88
C GLN A 111 -14.21 -3.96 3.46
N SER A 112 -15.27 -4.10 2.66
CA SER A 112 -15.21 -4.75 1.34
C SER A 112 -14.56 -3.91 0.24
N VAL A 113 -14.29 -2.63 0.47
CA VAL A 113 -13.65 -1.77 -0.53
C VAL A 113 -12.17 -1.58 -0.21
N ALA A 114 -11.29 -1.88 -1.17
CA ALA A 114 -9.84 -1.76 -1.01
C ALA A 114 -9.41 -0.35 -0.55
N ASN A 115 -10.16 0.67 -0.99
CA ASN A 115 -9.97 2.06 -0.57
C ASN A 115 -10.05 2.27 0.96
N SER A 116 -10.79 1.44 1.69
CA SER A 116 -10.86 1.54 3.16
C SER A 116 -9.55 1.13 3.83
N ALA A 117 -8.89 0.10 3.29
CA ALA A 117 -7.58 -0.32 3.77
C ALA A 117 -6.51 0.73 3.44
N ALA A 118 -6.50 1.23 2.20
CA ALA A 118 -5.62 2.32 1.79
C ALA A 118 -5.84 3.60 2.62
N GLY A 119 -7.10 3.98 2.86
CA GLY A 119 -7.46 5.10 3.72
C GLY A 119 -7.05 4.90 5.18
N ARG A 120 -7.11 3.66 5.69
CA ARG A 120 -6.61 3.33 7.03
C ARG A 120 -5.11 3.56 7.15
N VAL A 121 -4.32 3.14 6.15
CA VAL A 121 -2.87 3.41 6.09
C VAL A 121 -2.62 4.92 6.04
N ALA A 122 -3.33 5.63 5.17
CA ALA A 122 -3.20 7.07 5.04
C ALA A 122 -3.47 7.80 6.36
N VAL A 123 -4.54 7.44 7.08
CA VAL A 123 -4.86 8.01 8.40
C VAL A 123 -3.78 7.70 9.43
N THR A 124 -3.30 6.46 9.49
CA THR A 124 -2.25 6.06 10.45
C THR A 124 -0.99 6.89 10.25
N TRP A 125 -0.52 6.99 9.00
CA TRP A 125 0.75 7.63 8.67
C TRP A 125 0.63 9.13 8.43
N GLY A 126 -0.56 9.71 8.45
CA GLY A 126 -0.79 11.13 8.18
C GLY A 126 -0.60 11.50 6.70
N LEU A 127 -0.88 10.58 5.78
CA LEU A 127 -0.73 10.77 4.34
C LEU A 127 -2.00 11.43 3.79
N ARG A 128 -1.84 12.52 3.03
CA ARG A 128 -2.95 13.29 2.44
C ARG A 128 -2.81 13.49 0.94
N GLY A 129 -1.82 12.85 0.32
CA GLY A 129 -1.74 12.76 -1.13
C GLY A 129 -2.85 11.87 -1.72
N PRO A 130 -2.84 11.69 -3.05
CA PRO A 130 -3.80 10.82 -3.74
C PRO A 130 -3.86 9.41 -3.16
N VAL A 131 -5.06 8.84 -3.07
CA VAL A 131 -5.29 7.43 -2.72
C VAL A 131 -5.90 6.74 -3.93
N VAL A 132 -5.20 5.74 -4.47
CA VAL A 132 -5.60 5.00 -5.67
C VAL A 132 -5.60 3.51 -5.35
N CYS A 133 -6.63 2.79 -5.78
CA CYS A 133 -6.62 1.34 -5.79
C CYS A 133 -6.85 0.83 -7.21
N THR A 134 -6.03 -0.12 -7.67
CA THR A 134 -6.17 -0.74 -8.98
C THR A 134 -6.32 -2.25 -8.87
N SER A 135 -6.96 -2.83 -9.89
CA SER A 135 -7.16 -4.26 -10.03
C SER A 135 -6.79 -4.67 -11.45
N PRO A 136 -5.48 -4.83 -11.72
CA PRO A 136 -4.99 -5.16 -13.04
C PRO A 136 -5.35 -6.62 -13.40
N VAL A 137 -5.49 -6.88 -14.69
CA VAL A 137 -5.76 -8.24 -15.21
C VAL A 137 -4.45 -8.98 -15.54
N ASP A 138 -3.40 -8.25 -15.89
CA ASP A 138 -2.13 -8.76 -16.36
C ASP A 138 -1.05 -8.63 -15.28
N ASP A 139 -0.03 -7.79 -15.50
CA ASP A 139 1.11 -7.63 -14.58
C ASP A 139 0.80 -6.59 -13.49
N PRO A 140 0.60 -7.02 -12.22
CA PRO A 140 0.28 -6.10 -11.13
C PRO A 140 1.45 -5.19 -10.76
N VAL A 141 2.69 -5.58 -11.02
CA VAL A 141 3.86 -4.74 -10.75
C VAL A 141 3.95 -3.63 -11.78
N ALA A 142 3.84 -3.98 -13.07
CA ALA A 142 3.87 -2.98 -14.13
C ALA A 142 2.75 -1.94 -13.96
N ASP A 143 1.53 -2.37 -13.59
CA ASP A 143 0.41 -1.47 -13.29
C ASP A 143 0.72 -0.55 -12.09
N ALA A 144 1.23 -1.12 -11.00
CA ALA A 144 1.58 -0.36 -9.81
C ALA A 144 2.64 0.72 -10.08
N LEU A 145 3.68 0.35 -10.82
CA LEU A 145 4.78 1.25 -11.18
C LEU A 145 4.33 2.32 -12.18
N ALA A 146 3.48 1.98 -13.14
CA ALA A 146 2.90 2.95 -14.08
C ALA A 146 2.04 4.00 -13.36
N VAL A 147 1.21 3.58 -12.40
CA VAL A 147 0.42 4.50 -11.58
C VAL A 147 1.33 5.38 -10.72
N ALA A 148 2.37 4.82 -10.10
CA ALA A 148 3.31 5.58 -9.30
C ALA A 148 4.09 6.62 -10.14
N ASP A 149 4.61 6.24 -11.31
CA ASP A 149 5.30 7.16 -12.20
C ASP A 149 4.36 8.29 -12.67
N LEU A 150 3.11 7.98 -13.01
CA LEU A 150 2.12 8.99 -13.39
C LEU A 150 1.90 10.02 -12.26
N LEU A 151 1.67 9.56 -11.03
CA LEU A 151 1.44 10.45 -9.87
C LEU A 151 2.66 11.34 -9.58
N LEU A 152 3.87 10.81 -9.79
CA LEU A 152 5.12 11.55 -9.63
C LEU A 152 5.43 12.47 -10.81
N ALA A 153 5.04 12.10 -12.04
CA ALA A 153 5.17 12.91 -13.26
C ALA A 153 4.28 14.14 -13.22
N ASP A 154 3.03 13.97 -12.80
CA ASP A 154 2.03 15.04 -12.71
C ASP A 154 2.21 15.93 -11.48
N GLU A 155 3.26 15.69 -10.68
CA GLU A 155 3.52 16.37 -9.40
C GLU A 155 2.30 16.29 -8.44
N ALA A 156 1.48 15.24 -8.57
CA ALA A 156 0.38 14.98 -7.66
C ALA A 156 0.90 14.53 -6.28
N ALA A 157 2.08 13.94 -6.25
CA ALA A 157 2.83 13.58 -5.06
C ALA A 157 4.35 13.74 -5.27
N ASP A 158 5.10 13.83 -4.18
CA ASP A 158 6.56 13.76 -4.16
C ASP A 158 7.07 12.34 -3.85
N GLU A 159 6.23 11.56 -3.17
CA GLU A 159 6.48 10.15 -2.83
C GLU A 159 5.21 9.32 -3.04
N VAL A 160 5.38 8.05 -3.39
CA VAL A 160 4.26 7.12 -3.56
C VAL A 160 4.53 5.86 -2.74
N LEU A 161 3.67 5.58 -1.77
CA LEU A 161 3.61 4.30 -1.10
C LEU A 161 2.75 3.35 -1.94
N VAL A 162 3.40 2.41 -2.61
CA VAL A 162 2.75 1.32 -3.34
C VAL A 162 2.62 0.12 -2.43
N VAL A 163 1.46 -0.55 -2.43
CA VAL A 163 1.23 -1.83 -1.73
C VAL A 163 0.56 -2.81 -2.68
N LEU A 164 1.28 -3.88 -3.05
CA LEU A 164 0.74 -5.02 -3.76
C LEU A 164 0.25 -6.06 -2.76
N VAL A 165 -0.94 -6.61 -2.95
CA VAL A 165 -1.54 -7.56 -2.00
C VAL A 165 -2.37 -8.64 -2.68
N GLU A 166 -2.18 -9.89 -2.24
CA GLU A 166 -2.97 -11.04 -2.69
C GLU A 166 -3.30 -11.97 -1.51
N GLN A 167 -4.58 -12.16 -1.21
CA GLN A 167 -5.02 -13.07 -0.15
C GLN A 167 -4.84 -14.55 -0.51
N GLY A 168 -4.91 -14.91 -1.79
CA GLY A 168 -4.70 -16.29 -2.22
C GLY A 168 -3.35 -16.84 -1.75
N ALA A 169 -2.34 -15.97 -1.73
CA ALA A 169 -0.99 -16.25 -1.25
C ALA A 169 -0.74 -15.78 0.20
N GLU A 170 -1.73 -15.16 0.87
CA GLU A 170 -1.57 -14.46 2.16
C GLU A 170 -0.32 -13.57 2.18
N ALA A 171 -0.12 -12.81 1.10
CA ALA A 171 1.12 -12.07 0.85
C ALA A 171 0.86 -10.60 0.48
N ALA A 172 1.79 -9.74 0.88
CA ALA A 172 1.83 -8.34 0.48
C ALA A 172 3.27 -7.84 0.32
N ALA A 173 3.48 -6.90 -0.59
CA ALA A 173 4.74 -6.19 -0.76
C ALA A 173 4.46 -4.68 -0.79
N ALA A 174 5.32 -3.89 -0.17
CA ALA A 174 5.20 -2.44 -0.16
C ALA A 174 6.51 -1.79 -0.61
N LEU A 175 6.37 -0.70 -1.36
CA LEU A 175 7.47 0.13 -1.85
C LEU A 175 7.17 1.59 -1.56
N LEU A 176 8.16 2.32 -1.05
CA LEU A 176 8.12 3.78 -1.04
C LEU A 176 8.98 4.30 -2.18
N LEU A 177 8.34 4.97 -3.15
CA LEU A 177 8.96 5.42 -4.39
C LEU A 177 9.05 6.95 -4.45
N ALA A 178 10.10 7.46 -5.09
CA ALA A 178 10.27 8.89 -5.38
C ALA A 178 10.98 9.12 -6.71
N ARG A 179 11.00 10.37 -7.19
CA ARG A 179 11.82 10.77 -8.34
C ARG A 179 13.32 10.80 -7.97
N PRO A 180 14.22 10.40 -8.89
CA PRO A 180 15.67 10.55 -8.71
C PRO A 180 16.04 12.00 -8.38
N GLY A 181 16.74 12.20 -7.26
CA GLY A 181 17.28 13.51 -6.86
C GLY A 181 16.40 14.38 -5.96
N ARG A 182 15.15 13.99 -5.63
CA ARG A 182 14.33 14.74 -4.66
C ARG A 182 14.61 14.39 -3.19
N THR A 183 15.32 13.29 -2.91
CA THR A 183 15.37 12.66 -1.59
C THR A 183 16.24 13.37 -0.52
N THR A 184 17.05 14.37 -0.85
CA THR A 184 18.02 14.93 0.13
C THR A 184 18.24 16.45 0.14
N ASP A 185 17.66 17.25 -0.77
CA ASP A 185 18.04 18.68 -0.88
C ASP A 185 17.12 19.66 -0.10
N GLN A 186 15.93 19.25 0.35
CA GLN A 186 15.00 20.18 1.02
C GLN A 186 15.28 20.42 2.51
N THR A 187 15.87 19.45 3.22
CA THR A 187 16.28 19.65 4.63
C THR A 187 17.51 20.55 4.76
N ARG A 188 18.38 20.62 3.74
CA ARG A 188 19.56 21.51 3.74
C ARG A 188 19.20 22.95 3.42
N ARG A 189 18.37 23.21 2.41
CA ARG A 189 18.08 24.59 1.96
C ARG A 189 17.25 25.43 2.94
N ARG A 190 16.48 24.81 3.83
CA ARG A 190 15.68 25.54 4.86
C ARG A 190 16.48 25.94 6.09
N THR A 191 17.58 25.24 6.39
CA THR A 191 18.46 25.58 7.51
C THR A 191 19.32 26.81 7.20
N ASP A 192 19.71 27.00 5.94
CA ASP A 192 20.46 28.17 5.49
C ASP A 192 19.61 29.45 5.42
N GLN A 193 18.29 29.35 5.20
CA GLN A 193 17.41 30.53 5.13
C GLN A 193 16.93 31.05 6.49
N ARG A 194 17.10 30.29 7.58
CA ARG A 194 16.73 30.73 8.95
C ARG A 194 17.87 31.32 9.78
N SER A 195 19.11 31.36 9.26
CA SER A 195 20.25 31.99 9.93
C SER A 195 20.52 33.44 9.50
N THR A 196 19.67 34.04 8.67
CA THR A 196 19.83 35.43 8.19
C THR A 196 18.66 36.36 8.51
N GLN A 197 17.93 36.12 9.60
CA GLN A 197 17.02 37.11 10.20
C GLN A 197 17.25 37.26 11.69
#